data_AF-A0A5Z9NAS3-F1
#
_entry.id   AF-A0A5Z9NAS3-F1
#
_cell.length_a   1.000
_cell.length_b   1.000
_cell.length_c   1.000
_cell.angle_alpha   90.00
_cell.angle_beta   90.00
_cell.angle_gamma   90.00
#
_symmetry.space_group_name_H-M   'P 1'
#
loop_
_entity.id
_entity.type
_entity.pdbx_description
1 polymer ?
#
loop_
_entity_poly.entity_id
_entity_poly.type
_entity_poly.pdbx_seq_one_letter_code
_entity_poly.pdbx_strand_id
1 'polypeptide(L)'
;MKYEFFICLVNVLDNNIYNILFFIFLSIVIPSLLFLAWKQHQKTKEIRSYLLKEGYNIIFNGEGNSYLAFNISNATFRAGNLISNNYF
;
A
#
# COMPACT_ATOMS: atom_id res chain seq x y z
N MET A 1 -33.09 24.90 -27.93
CA MET A 1 -31.69 24.42 -27.82
C MET A 1 -31.19 24.22 -26.40
N LYS A 2 -31.25 25.21 -25.49
CA LYS A 2 -30.76 25.02 -24.09
C LYS A 2 -31.58 24.02 -23.26
N TYR A 3 -32.90 23.99 -23.44
CA TYR A 3 -33.80 23.08 -22.70
C TYR A 3 -33.66 21.61 -23.10
N GLU A 4 -33.45 21.31 -24.38
CA GLU A 4 -33.25 19.93 -24.85
C GLU A 4 -31.91 19.34 -24.40
N PHE A 5 -30.86 20.16 -24.33
CA PHE A 5 -29.59 19.75 -23.75
C PHE A 5 -29.72 19.42 -22.26
N PHE A 6 -30.50 20.20 -21.52
CA PHE A 6 -30.75 19.96 -20.10
C PHE A 6 -31.54 18.66 -19.86
N ILE A 7 -32.57 18.40 -20.67
CA ILE A 7 -33.36 17.16 -20.59
C ILE A 7 -32.51 15.94 -20.98
N CYS A 8 -31.64 16.07 -21.98
CA CYS A 8 -30.72 14.99 -22.37
C CYS A 8 -29.68 14.70 -21.27
N LEU A 9 -29.13 15.75 -20.64
CA LEU A 9 -28.21 15.62 -19.51
C LEU A 9 -28.86 14.92 -18.31
N VAL A 10 -30.10 15.30 -17.98
CA VAL A 10 -30.89 14.68 -16.89
C VAL A 10 -31.18 13.21 -17.20
N ASN A 11 -31.59 12.87 -18.43
CA ASN A 11 -31.84 11.49 -18.84
C ASN A 11 -30.58 10.61 -18.86
N VAL A 12 -29.41 11.18 -19.18
CA VAL A 12 -28.12 10.46 -19.12
C VAL A 12 -27.68 10.26 -17.68
N LEU A 13 -27.90 11.25 -16.81
CA LEU A 13 -27.65 11.13 -15.37
C LEU A 13 -28.58 10.07 -14.74
N ASP A 14 -29.88 10.12 -14.99
CA ASP A 14 -30.85 9.17 -14.41
C ASP A 14 -30.58 7.71 -14.83
N ASN A 15 -30.13 7.47 -16.07
CA ASN A 15 -29.82 6.12 -16.55
C ASN A 15 -28.43 5.61 -16.13
N ASN A 16 -27.51 6.48 -15.70
CA ASN A 16 -26.11 6.11 -15.39
C ASN A 16 -25.59 6.63 -14.04
N ILE A 17 -26.45 7.17 -13.16
CA ILE A 17 -26.04 7.74 -11.86
C ILE A 17 -25.20 6.75 -11.05
N TYR A 18 -25.57 5.47 -11.03
CA TYR A 18 -24.80 4.42 -10.34
C TYR A 18 -23.41 4.22 -10.96
N ASN A 19 -23.31 4.23 -12.30
CA ASN A 19 -22.04 4.11 -13.01
C ASN A 19 -21.13 5.32 -12.73
N ILE A 20 -21.69 6.53 -12.75
CA ILE A 20 -20.95 7.77 -12.46
C ILE A 20 -20.45 7.77 -11.01
N LEU A 21 -21.30 7.42 -10.04
CA LEU A 21 -20.91 7.29 -8.64
C LEU A 21 -19.83 6.22 -8.43
N PHE A 22 -19.92 5.09 -9.14
CA PHE A 22 -18.92 4.03 -9.11
C PHE A 22 -17.57 4.50 -9.64
N PHE A 23 -17.53 5.26 -10.74
CA PHE A 23 -16.28 5.84 -11.26
C PHE A 23 -15.66 6.87 -10.30
N ILE A 24 -16.49 7.71 -9.67
CA ILE A 24 -16.03 8.65 -8.64
C ILE A 24 -15.41 7.87 -7.47
N PHE A 25 -16.08 6.82 -6.98
CA PHE A 25 -15.55 5.95 -5.93
C PHE A 25 -14.21 5.31 -6.33
N LEU A 26 -14.12 4.72 -7.52
CA LEU A 26 -12.87 4.13 -8.03
C LEU A 26 -11.73 5.14 -8.12
N SER A 27 -12.02 6.37 -8.55
CA SER A 27 -11.02 7.42 -8.66
C SER A 27 -10.42 7.83 -7.32
N ILE A 28 -11.09 7.56 -6.20
CA ILE A 28 -10.58 7.82 -4.85
C ILE A 28 -9.91 6.55 -4.28
N VAL A 29 -10.54 5.39 -4.47
CA VAL A 29 -10.06 4.12 -3.88
C VAL A 29 -8.75 3.68 -4.50
N ILE A 30 -8.60 3.74 -5.83
CA ILE A 30 -7.38 3.27 -6.51
C ILE A 30 -6.15 4.08 -6.06
N PRO A 31 -6.14 5.43 -6.09
CA PRO A 31 -5.00 6.19 -5.58
C PRO A 31 -4.72 5.96 -4.10
N SER A 32 -5.76 5.76 -3.28
CA SER A 32 -5.61 5.48 -1.85
C SER A 32 -4.88 4.15 -1.62
N LEU A 33 -5.26 3.09 -2.34
CA LEU A 33 -4.60 1.79 -2.27
C LEU A 33 -3.14 1.87 -2.77
N LEU A 34 -2.89 2.58 -3.87
CA LEU A 34 -1.54 2.79 -4.39
C LEU A 34 -0.66 3.54 -3.38
N PHE A 35 -1.20 4.58 -2.73
CA PHE A 35 -0.50 5.33 -1.70
C PHE A 35 -0.15 4.46 -0.49
N LEU A 36 -1.09 3.63 -0.02
CA LEU A 36 -0.85 2.70 1.09
C LEU A 36 0.22 1.67 0.74
N ALA A 37 0.15 1.08 -0.46
CA ALA A 37 1.16 0.14 -0.95
C ALA A 37 2.54 0.79 -1.05
N TRP A 38 2.62 2.02 -1.58
CA TRP A 38 3.87 2.76 -1.65
C TRP A 38 4.46 3.06 -0.27
N LYS A 39 3.63 3.52 0.67
CA LYS A 39 4.03 3.78 2.06
C LYS A 39 4.54 2.53 2.76
N GLN A 40 3.89 1.40 2.56
CA GLN A 40 4.32 0.10 3.07
C GLN A 40 5.68 -0.30 2.51
N HIS A 41 5.86 -0.17 1.19
CA HIS A 41 7.13 -0.47 0.52
C HIS A 41 8.30 0.36 1.06
N GLN A 42 8.08 1.65 1.31
CA GLN A 42 9.12 2.52 1.88
C GLN A 42 9.53 2.08 3.28
N LYS A 43 8.58 1.79 4.17
CA LYS A 43 8.88 1.27 5.51
C LYS A 43 9.69 -0.02 5.49
N THR A 44 9.31 -0.95 4.61
CA THR A 44 10.03 -2.21 4.45
C THR A 44 11.47 -1.98 4.00
N LYS A 45 11.70 -1.02 3.09
CA LYS A 45 13.06 -0.63 2.68
C LYS A 45 13.86 0.00 3.84
N GLU A 46 13.25 0.85 4.64
CA GLU A 46 13.89 1.47 5.80
C GLU A 46 14.35 0.43 6.82
N ILE A 47 13.47 -0.51 7.20
CA ILE A 47 13.79 -1.58 8.16
C ILE A 47 14.88 -2.48 7.60
N ARG A 48 14.82 -2.84 6.31
CA ARG A 48 15.88 -3.64 5.68
C ARG A 48 17.22 -2.92 5.68
N SER A 49 17.24 -1.62 5.38
CA SER A 49 18.45 -0.79 5.44
C SER A 49 19.01 -0.72 6.86
N TYR A 50 18.15 -0.57 7.86
CA TYR A 50 18.53 -0.58 9.27
C TYR A 50 19.16 -1.92 9.69
N LEU A 51 18.53 -3.05 9.35
CA LEU A 51 19.08 -4.39 9.63
C LEU A 51 20.45 -4.60 8.99
N LEU A 52 20.63 -4.17 7.74
CA LEU A 52 21.93 -4.25 7.06
C LEU A 52 22.99 -3.39 7.75
N LYS A 53 22.64 -2.18 8.22
CA LYS A 53 23.54 -1.31 8.99
C LYS A 53 23.96 -1.91 10.33
N GLU A 54 23.08 -2.69 10.97
CA GLU A 54 23.40 -3.44 12.20
C GLU A 54 24.15 -4.75 11.95
N GLY A 55 24.46 -5.07 10.68
CA GLY A 55 25.25 -6.25 10.31
C GLY A 55 24.44 -7.52 10.08
N TYR A 56 23.11 -7.45 10.06
CA TYR A 56 22.27 -8.57 9.64
C TYR A 56 22.34 -8.71 8.11
N ASN A 57 23.11 -9.69 7.66
CA ASN A 57 23.43 -9.92 6.25
C ASN A 57 22.49 -10.91 5.55
N ILE A 58 21.76 -11.74 6.30
CA ILE A 58 20.72 -12.62 5.76
C ILE A 58 19.37 -12.17 6.31
N ILE A 59 18.43 -11.82 5.43
CA ILE A 59 17.09 -11.35 5.81
C ILE A 59 16.05 -12.14 5.02
N PHE A 60 15.23 -12.91 5.73
CA PHE A 60 14.09 -13.65 5.20
C PHE A 60 12.80 -12.89 5.47
N ASN A 61 11.99 -12.73 4.43
CA ASN A 61 10.63 -12.21 4.58
C ASN A 61 9.70 -13.41 4.81
N GLY A 62 8.98 -13.40 5.93
CA GLY A 62 7.95 -14.38 6.23
C GLY A 62 6.61 -13.99 5.61
N GLU A 63 5.56 -14.72 6.00
CA GLU A 63 4.20 -14.39 5.56
C GLU A 63 3.75 -13.03 6.11
N GLY A 64 3.01 -12.29 5.29
CA GLY A 64 2.54 -10.94 5.61
C GLY A 64 3.70 -9.95 5.73
N ASN A 65 3.85 -9.36 6.91
CA ASN A 65 4.88 -8.35 7.19
C ASN A 65 5.97 -8.88 8.13
N SER A 66 6.06 -10.18 8.36
CA SER A 66 7.07 -10.72 9.28
C SER A 66 8.45 -10.81 8.61
N TYR A 67 9.52 -10.73 9.40
CA TYR A 67 10.87 -11.03 8.93
C TYR A 67 11.68 -11.80 9.98
N LEU A 68 12.69 -12.52 9.48
CA LEU A 68 13.77 -13.13 10.26
C LEU A 68 15.11 -12.67 9.68
N ALA A 69 15.96 -12.08 10.51
CA ALA A 69 17.25 -11.56 10.12
C ALA A 69 18.36 -12.26 10.92
N PHE A 70 19.47 -12.58 10.26
CA PHE A 70 20.64 -13.22 10.87
C PHE A 70 21.90 -12.40 10.60
N ASN A 71 22.70 -12.22 11.64
CA ASN A 71 24.06 -11.69 11.56
C ASN A 71 25.01 -12.87 11.77
N ILE A 72 25.63 -13.32 10.68
CA ILE A 72 26.53 -14.48 10.71
C ILE A 72 27.79 -14.19 11.53
N SER A 73 28.31 -12.96 11.45
CA SER A 73 29.56 -12.58 12.11
C SER A 73 29.50 -12.71 13.62
N ASN A 74 28.34 -12.37 14.20
CA ASN A 74 28.13 -12.41 15.65
C ASN A 74 27.22 -13.57 16.09
N ALA A 75 26.79 -14.43 15.16
CA ALA A 75 25.81 -15.49 15.38
C ALA A 75 24.54 -15.02 16.11
N THR A 76 24.06 -13.81 15.81
CA THR A 76 22.81 -13.28 16.36
C THR A 76 21.68 -13.34 15.34
N PHE A 77 20.44 -13.40 15.83
CA PHE A 77 19.25 -13.32 15.00
C PHE A 77 18.26 -12.31 15.57
N ARG A 78 17.34 -11.86 14.71
CA ARG A 78 16.24 -10.97 15.07
C ARG A 78 14.99 -11.38 14.33
N ALA A 79 13.86 -11.42 15.02
CA ALA A 79 12.55 -11.64 14.43
C ALA A 79 11.70 -10.38 14.59
N GLY A 80 11.02 -9.93 13.55
CA GLY A 80 10.26 -8.69 13.67
C GLY A 80 9.25 -8.49 12.55
N ASN A 81 8.80 -7.25 12.44
CA ASN A 81 7.82 -6.85 11.45
C ASN A 81 8.38 -5.76 10.51
N LEU A 82 8.11 -5.85 9.20
CA LEU A 82 8.59 -4.97 8.14
C LEU A 82 7.78 -3.68 7.99
N ILE A 83 6.74 -3.49 8.81
CA ILE A 83 5.91 -2.27 8.84
C ILE A 83 5.83 -1.61 10.23
N SER A 84 6.36 -2.27 11.26
CA SER A 84 6.49 -1.73 12.61
C SER A 84 7.90 -1.94 13.15
N ASN A 85 8.40 -1.03 13.99
CA ASN A 85 9.73 -1.16 14.59
C ASN A 85 9.78 -2.17 15.75
N ASN A 86 8.83 -3.11 15.80
CA ASN A 86 8.76 -4.11 16.85
C ASN A 86 9.57 -5.33 16.42
N TYR A 87 10.49 -5.76 17.27
CA TYR A 87 11.29 -6.95 17.06
C TYR A 87 11.64 -7.62 18.39
N PHE A 88 11.92 -8.92 18.30
CA PHE A 88 12.42 -9.82 19.34
C PHE A 88 13.84 -10.23 18.97
#